data_AF-A0A8J5QLN4-F1
#
_entry.id   AF-A0A8J5QLN4-F1
#
_cell.length_a   1.000
_cell.length_b   1.000
_cell.length_c   1.000
_cell.angle_alpha   90.00
_cell.angle_beta   90.00
_cell.angle_gamma   90.00
#
_symmetry.space_group_name_H-M   'P 1'
#
loop_
_entity.id
_entity.type
_entity.pdbx_description
1 polymer ?
#
loop_
_entity_poly.entity_id
_entity_poly.type
_entity_poly.pdbx_seq_one_letter_code
_entity_poly.pdbx_strand_id
1 'polypeptide(L)'
;MGKKRRAAILPTNIILLQNVVRRDPESYHEEFLQQYSHYESLRDLFLMNPAGADRATEFGDLIGFVSAVCACYPKETANFPEELKTILLNTHRDLSPDLREKIIQCLTMLRNKDIISAESLIQTIFPLLTAYSAANSHAGQHVKQMRRQIYTTLISLLKSVNTGAKNQKLNRSTQALLFNLLEQRDNQGLWATKNWSLNTSSP
;
A
#
# COMPACT_ATOMS: atom_id res chain seq x y z
N MET A 1 -8.78 39.17 11.38
CA MET A 1 -8.63 38.81 9.94
C MET A 1 -7.75 37.56 9.67
N GLY A 2 -7.15 36.87 10.65
CA GLY A 2 -6.25 35.73 10.40
C GLY A 2 -6.90 34.34 10.21
N LYS A 3 -8.10 34.08 10.76
CA LYS A 3 -8.76 32.77 10.64
C LYS A 3 -9.26 32.46 9.21
N LYS A 4 -9.82 33.45 8.50
CA LYS A 4 -10.33 33.28 7.12
C LYS A 4 -9.24 32.98 6.09
N ARG A 5 -8.02 33.53 6.24
CA ARG A 5 -6.89 33.22 5.34
C ARG A 5 -6.31 31.83 5.59
N ARG A 6 -6.32 31.32 6.83
CA ARG A 6 -5.88 29.94 7.12
C ARG A 6 -6.88 28.92 6.59
N ALA A 7 -8.18 29.18 6.69
CA ALA A 7 -9.24 28.33 6.12
C ALA A 7 -9.13 28.13 4.60
N ALA A 8 -8.76 29.16 3.84
CA ALA A 8 -8.61 29.04 2.38
C ALA A 8 -7.33 28.29 1.93
N ILE A 9 -6.30 28.21 2.79
CA ILE A 9 -4.99 27.59 2.47
C ILE A 9 -4.92 26.13 2.96
N LEU A 10 -5.79 25.75 3.91
CA LEU A 10 -5.83 24.41 4.49
C LEU A 10 -6.15 23.30 3.48
N PRO A 11 -7.13 23.45 2.56
CA PRO A 11 -7.42 22.43 1.55
C PRO A 11 -6.27 22.21 0.55
N THR A 12 -5.45 23.24 0.32
CA THR A 12 -4.32 23.17 -0.63
C THR A 12 -3.06 22.62 0.04
N ASN A 13 -2.97 22.67 1.37
CA ASN A 13 -1.82 22.16 2.13
C ASN A 13 -2.18 20.87 2.88
N ILE A 14 -2.08 19.76 2.15
CA ILE A 14 -2.39 18.40 2.63
C ILE A 14 -1.63 18.05 3.92
N ILE A 15 -0.36 18.45 4.06
CA ILE A 15 0.47 18.15 5.24
C ILE A 15 -0.07 18.89 6.46
N LEU A 16 -0.40 20.18 6.31
CA LEU A 16 -0.96 20.96 7.41
C LEU A 16 -2.33 20.40 7.80
N LEU A 17 -3.18 20.08 6.82
CA LEU A 17 -4.50 19.51 7.06
C LEU A 17 -4.42 18.19 7.82
N GLN A 18 -3.51 17.29 7.42
CA GLN A 18 -3.26 16.02 8.12
C GLN A 18 -2.92 16.23 9.60
N ASN A 19 -2.09 17.24 9.91
CA ASN A 19 -1.67 17.51 11.28
C ASN A 19 -2.80 18.06 12.16
N VAL A 20 -3.66 18.92 11.60
CA VAL A 20 -4.78 19.50 12.37
C VAL A 20 -5.94 18.50 12.52
N VAL A 21 -6.24 17.72 11.49
CA VAL A 21 -7.23 16.61 11.55
C VAL A 21 -6.86 15.61 12.63
N ARG A 22 -5.58 15.22 12.73
CA ARG A 22 -5.14 14.28 13.79
C ARG A 22 -5.27 14.82 15.20
N ARG A 23 -5.28 16.15 15.37
CA ARG A 23 -5.39 16.80 16.69
C ARG A 23 -6.85 17.01 17.09
N ASP A 24 -7.71 17.34 16.13
CA ASP A 24 -9.12 17.64 16.39
C ASP A 24 -9.99 17.19 15.20
N PRO A 25 -10.28 15.87 15.05
CA PRO A 25 -11.01 15.34 13.90
C PRO A 25 -12.40 15.96 13.71
N GLU A 26 -13.14 16.18 14.79
CA GLU A 26 -14.52 16.68 14.71
C GLU A 26 -14.60 18.07 14.05
N SER A 27 -13.66 18.96 14.39
CA SER A 27 -13.61 20.31 13.84
C SER A 27 -13.20 20.39 12.37
N TYR A 28 -12.58 19.34 11.81
CA TYR A 28 -12.06 19.30 10.45
C TYR A 28 -12.74 18.23 9.57
N HIS A 29 -13.95 17.82 9.96
CA HIS A 29 -14.72 16.80 9.23
C HIS A 29 -15.10 17.27 7.82
N GLU A 30 -15.55 18.53 7.68
CA GLU A 30 -15.92 19.09 6.36
C GLU A 30 -14.73 19.17 5.40
N GLU A 31 -13.57 19.64 5.87
CA GLU A 31 -12.35 19.69 5.05
C GLU A 31 -11.86 18.29 4.68
N PHE A 32 -12.01 17.31 5.57
CA PHE A 32 -11.72 15.92 5.24
C PHE A 32 -12.67 15.41 4.14
N LEU A 33 -13.98 15.63 4.27
CA LEU A 33 -14.96 15.21 3.26
C LEU A 33 -14.69 15.86 1.90
N GLN A 34 -14.27 17.12 1.87
CA GLN A 34 -13.89 17.80 0.62
C GLN A 34 -12.71 17.09 -0.06
N GLN A 35 -11.67 16.71 0.69
CA GLN A 35 -10.53 15.97 0.15
C GLN A 35 -10.90 14.53 -0.23
N TYR A 36 -11.79 13.90 0.53
CA TYR A 36 -12.25 12.54 0.26
C TYR A 36 -13.09 12.49 -1.03
N SER A 37 -14.01 13.43 -1.23
CA SER A 37 -14.77 13.57 -2.48
C SER A 37 -13.85 13.85 -3.68
N HIS A 38 -12.79 14.63 -3.49
CA HIS A 38 -11.77 14.84 -4.51
C HIS A 38 -11.01 13.55 -4.85
N TYR A 39 -10.66 12.77 -3.83
CA TYR A 39 -10.07 11.44 -4.00
C TYR A 39 -11.00 10.52 -4.81
N GLU A 40 -12.29 10.45 -4.48
CA GLU A 40 -13.26 9.62 -5.21
C GLU A 40 -13.39 10.05 -6.67
N SER A 41 -13.44 11.36 -6.92
CA SER A 41 -13.49 11.91 -8.27
C SER A 41 -12.26 11.53 -9.10
N LEU A 42 -11.05 11.64 -8.52
CA LEU A 42 -9.82 11.23 -9.18
C LEU A 42 -9.73 9.71 -9.35
N ARG A 43 -10.20 8.92 -8.38
CA ARG A 43 -10.27 7.46 -8.47
C ARG A 43 -11.12 7.04 -9.66
N ASP A 44 -12.33 7.60 -9.77
CA ASP A 44 -13.27 7.24 -10.84
C ASP A 44 -12.73 7.66 -12.21
N LEU A 45 -12.13 8.84 -12.31
CA LEU A 45 -11.43 9.28 -13.52
C LEU A 45 -10.29 8.33 -13.88
N PHE A 46 -9.50 7.89 -12.89
CA PHE A 46 -8.38 6.99 -13.11
C PHE A 46 -8.83 5.59 -13.57
N LEU A 47 -9.96 5.09 -13.03
CA LEU A 47 -10.56 3.82 -13.47
C LEU A 47 -11.13 3.92 -14.89
N MET A 48 -11.63 5.09 -15.30
CA MET A 48 -12.12 5.33 -16.67
C MET A 48 -10.97 5.54 -17.67
N ASN A 49 -9.92 6.26 -17.29
CA ASN A 49 -8.78 6.57 -18.15
C ASN A 49 -7.46 6.58 -17.36
N PRO A 50 -6.80 5.42 -17.23
CA PRO A 50 -5.56 5.31 -16.46
C PRO A 50 -4.34 5.95 -17.15
N ALA A 51 -4.47 6.39 -18.42
CA ALA A 51 -3.40 7.06 -19.17
C ALA A 51 -3.24 8.56 -18.81
N GLY A 52 -4.11 9.11 -17.98
CA GLY A 52 -4.06 10.50 -17.51
C GLY A 52 -2.92 10.74 -16.50
N ALA A 53 -1.67 10.69 -16.97
CA ALA A 53 -0.47 10.84 -16.13
C ALA A 53 -0.42 12.15 -15.34
N ASP A 54 -1.05 13.22 -15.85
CA ASP A 54 -1.01 14.58 -15.28
C ASP A 54 -1.62 14.69 -13.88
N ARG A 55 -2.46 13.72 -13.47
CA ARG A 55 -3.13 13.71 -12.15
C ARG A 55 -2.60 12.64 -11.20
N ALA A 56 -1.59 11.86 -11.61
CA ALA A 56 -1.07 10.76 -10.81
C ALA A 56 -0.42 11.22 -9.49
N THR A 57 0.27 12.38 -9.51
CA THR A 57 0.88 12.96 -8.31
C THR A 57 -0.18 13.40 -7.30
N GLU A 58 -1.18 14.16 -7.77
CA GLU A 58 -2.29 14.63 -6.94
C GLU A 58 -3.07 13.47 -6.32
N PHE A 59 -3.35 12.43 -7.13
CA PHE A 59 -3.99 11.22 -6.64
C PHE A 59 -3.15 10.50 -5.57
N GLY A 60 -1.83 10.39 -5.78
CA GLY A 60 -0.90 9.82 -4.81
C GLY A 60 -0.85 10.59 -3.48
N ASP A 61 -0.94 11.93 -3.53
CA ASP A 61 -0.98 12.79 -2.35
C ASP A 61 -2.28 12.60 -1.57
N LEU A 62 -3.43 12.51 -2.25
CA LEU A 62 -4.71 12.23 -1.62
C LEU A 62 -4.76 10.83 -1.01
N ILE A 63 -4.24 9.80 -1.70
CA ILE A 63 -4.11 8.45 -1.12
C ILE A 63 -3.27 8.51 0.17
N GLY A 64 -2.17 9.26 0.14
CA GLY A 64 -1.32 9.47 1.32
C GLY A 64 -2.07 10.13 2.48
N PHE A 65 -2.83 11.20 2.17
CA PHE A 65 -3.65 11.93 3.13
C PHE A 65 -4.70 11.03 3.79
N VAL A 66 -5.55 10.38 2.98
CA VAL A 66 -6.63 9.52 3.49
C VAL A 66 -6.04 8.36 4.30
N SER A 67 -4.98 7.72 3.83
CA SER A 67 -4.28 6.67 4.59
C SER A 67 -3.72 7.18 5.93
N ALA A 68 -3.32 8.45 5.97
CA ALA A 68 -2.78 9.06 7.18
C ALA A 68 -3.85 9.38 8.23
N VAL A 69 -5.09 9.67 7.83
CA VAL A 69 -6.19 10.12 8.71
C VAL A 69 -7.37 9.15 8.81
N CYS A 70 -7.39 8.05 8.05
CA CYS A 70 -8.46 7.03 8.06
C CYS A 70 -8.85 6.53 9.47
N ALA A 71 -7.90 6.41 10.40
CA ALA A 71 -8.19 6.03 11.79
C ALA A 71 -9.07 7.05 12.54
N CYS A 72 -9.06 8.32 12.11
CA CYS A 72 -9.90 9.37 12.65
C CYS A 72 -11.34 9.33 12.09
N TYR A 73 -11.53 8.79 10.88
CA TYR A 73 -12.81 8.75 10.16
C TYR A 73 -13.11 7.33 9.63
N PRO A 74 -13.29 6.34 10.54
CA PRO A 74 -13.42 4.93 10.15
C PRO A 74 -14.72 4.61 9.40
N LYS A 75 -15.78 5.42 9.58
CA LYS A 75 -17.08 5.20 8.91
C LYS A 75 -16.99 5.59 7.44
N GLU A 76 -16.42 6.75 7.17
CA GLU A 76 -16.24 7.33 5.85
C GLU A 76 -15.20 6.55 5.05
N THR A 77 -14.11 6.12 5.70
CA THR A 77 -13.00 5.41 5.03
C THR A 77 -13.11 3.89 5.05
N ALA A 78 -14.28 3.32 5.35
CA ALA A 78 -14.46 1.88 5.48
C ALA A 78 -14.09 1.10 4.19
N ASN A 79 -14.44 1.65 3.03
CA ASN A 79 -14.19 1.02 1.72
C ASN A 79 -12.80 1.33 1.14
N PHE A 80 -12.16 2.39 1.63
CA PHE A 80 -10.88 2.88 1.11
C PHE A 80 -9.79 1.79 1.01
N PRO A 81 -9.59 0.89 2.00
CA PRO A 81 -8.58 -0.15 1.87
C PRO A 81 -8.87 -1.15 0.75
N GLU A 82 -10.14 -1.51 0.51
CA GLU A 82 -10.53 -2.42 -0.59
C GLU A 82 -10.40 -1.75 -1.96
N GLU A 83 -10.69 -0.46 -2.05
CA GLU A 83 -10.50 0.33 -3.27
C GLU A 83 -9.02 0.34 -3.67
N LEU A 84 -8.11 0.59 -2.74
CA LEU A 84 -6.66 0.54 -3.01
C LEU A 84 -6.20 -0.84 -3.48
N LYS A 85 -6.72 -1.92 -2.90
CA LYS A 85 -6.40 -3.29 -3.34
C LYS A 85 -6.88 -3.52 -4.76
N THR A 86 -8.10 -3.11 -5.06
CA THR A 86 -8.72 -3.29 -6.39
C THR A 86 -7.93 -2.54 -7.46
N ILE A 87 -7.56 -1.29 -7.21
CA ILE A 87 -6.73 -0.48 -8.10
C ILE A 87 -5.38 -1.16 -8.35
N LEU A 88 -4.75 -1.67 -7.29
CA LEU A 88 -3.45 -2.32 -7.38
C LEU A 88 -3.54 -3.67 -8.12
N LEU A 89 -4.56 -4.48 -7.89
CA LEU A 89 -4.67 -5.78 -8.54
C LEU A 89 -5.07 -5.66 -10.02
N ASN A 90 -6.03 -4.78 -10.33
CA ASN A 90 -6.60 -4.67 -11.68
C ASN A 90 -5.83 -3.74 -12.61
N THR A 91 -5.24 -2.66 -12.09
CA THR A 91 -4.69 -1.56 -12.91
C THR A 91 -3.18 -1.38 -12.73
N HIS A 92 -2.46 -2.31 -12.07
CA HIS A 92 -1.02 -2.16 -11.80
C HIS A 92 -0.13 -1.92 -13.02
N ARG A 93 -0.55 -2.32 -14.22
CA ARG A 93 0.25 -2.13 -15.44
C ARG A 93 0.22 -0.68 -15.94
N ASP A 94 -0.89 0.01 -15.72
CA ASP A 94 -1.11 1.38 -16.19
C ASP A 94 -0.70 2.42 -15.13
N LEU A 95 -0.50 1.99 -13.88
CA LEU A 95 0.02 2.84 -12.82
C LEU A 95 1.50 3.18 -13.06
N SER A 96 1.87 4.46 -12.86
CA SER A 96 3.27 4.86 -12.79
C SER A 96 4.00 4.10 -11.67
N PRO A 97 5.30 3.82 -11.81
CA PRO A 97 6.08 3.13 -10.77
C PRO A 97 5.95 3.79 -9.40
N ASP A 98 5.98 5.13 -9.35
CA ASP A 98 5.94 5.91 -8.11
C ASP A 98 4.57 5.81 -7.43
N LEU A 99 3.48 5.85 -8.20
CA LEU A 99 2.12 5.71 -7.65
C LEU A 99 1.89 4.30 -7.11
N ARG A 100 2.41 3.26 -7.77
CA ARG A 100 2.38 1.89 -7.24
C ARG A 100 3.11 1.77 -5.93
N GLU A 101 4.34 2.30 -5.87
CA GLU A 101 5.15 2.31 -4.65
C GLU A 101 4.40 3.02 -3.52
N LYS A 102 3.79 4.18 -3.81
CA LYS A 102 2.98 4.94 -2.86
C LYS A 102 1.78 4.15 -2.33
N ILE A 103 1.02 3.47 -3.19
CA ILE A 103 -0.14 2.66 -2.76
C ILE A 103 0.31 1.51 -1.84
N ILE A 104 1.41 0.82 -2.18
CA ILE A 104 1.95 -0.27 -1.35
C ILE A 104 2.42 0.26 0.01
N GLN A 105 3.08 1.42 0.05
CA GLN A 105 3.46 2.08 1.31
C GLN A 105 2.21 2.42 2.15
N CYS A 106 1.15 2.92 1.51
CA CYS A 106 -0.10 3.27 2.18
C CYS A 106 -0.81 2.04 2.74
N LEU A 107 -0.95 0.96 1.97
CA LEU A 107 -1.50 -0.32 2.45
C LEU A 107 -0.67 -0.89 3.63
N THR A 108 0.66 -0.78 3.57
CA THR A 108 1.53 -1.18 4.67
C THR A 108 1.27 -0.33 5.92
N MET A 109 1.08 0.99 5.77
CA MET A 109 0.72 1.88 6.87
C MET A 109 -0.65 1.54 7.46
N LEU A 110 -1.65 1.24 6.64
CA LEU A 110 -2.98 0.81 7.10
C LEU A 110 -2.88 -0.48 7.92
N ARG A 111 -2.01 -1.41 7.50
CA ARG A 111 -1.75 -2.63 8.26
C ARG A 111 -1.09 -2.33 9.60
N ASN A 112 -0.10 -1.44 9.65
CA ASN A 112 0.58 -1.07 10.90
C ASN A 112 -0.36 -0.39 11.91
N LYS A 113 -1.47 0.18 11.44
CA LYS A 113 -2.54 0.75 12.27
C LYS A 113 -3.66 -0.27 12.60
N ASP A 114 -3.47 -1.53 12.25
CA ASP A 114 -4.46 -2.61 12.37
C ASP A 114 -5.81 -2.35 11.66
N ILE A 115 -5.82 -1.47 10.64
CA ILE A 115 -7.02 -1.18 9.83
C ILE A 115 -7.29 -2.30 8.82
N ILE A 116 -6.23 -2.92 8.30
CA ILE A 116 -6.33 -4.12 7.45
C ILE A 116 -5.63 -5.30 8.10
N SER A 117 -6.10 -6.51 7.81
CA SER A 117 -5.47 -7.74 8.27
C SER A 117 -4.16 -8.04 7.51
N ALA A 118 -3.24 -8.75 8.17
CA ALA A 118 -2.01 -9.21 7.53
C ALA A 118 -2.29 -10.15 6.35
N GLU A 119 -3.30 -11.00 6.46
CA GLU A 119 -3.74 -11.92 5.41
C GLU A 119 -4.15 -11.15 4.15
N SER A 120 -4.94 -10.09 4.32
CA SER A 120 -5.40 -9.29 3.18
C SER A 120 -4.25 -8.52 2.50
N LEU A 121 -3.30 -8.00 3.28
CA LEU A 121 -2.10 -7.37 2.70
C LEU A 121 -1.27 -8.37 1.88
N ILE A 122 -1.09 -9.60 2.38
CA ILE A 122 -0.35 -10.65 1.67
C ILE A 122 -1.07 -11.04 0.37
N GLN A 123 -2.39 -11.25 0.42
CA GLN A 123 -3.20 -11.56 -0.77
C GLN A 123 -3.15 -10.46 -1.84
N THR A 124 -2.89 -9.21 -1.44
CA THR A 124 -2.76 -8.08 -2.37
C THR A 124 -1.35 -8.00 -2.96
N ILE A 125 -0.32 -8.14 -2.14
CA ILE A 125 1.08 -7.95 -2.55
C ILE A 125 1.63 -9.18 -3.30
N PHE A 126 1.17 -10.39 -2.96
CA PHE A 126 1.71 -11.62 -3.54
C PHE A 126 1.44 -11.77 -5.06
N PRO A 127 0.23 -11.50 -5.58
CA PRO A 127 -0.02 -11.51 -7.03
C PRO A 127 0.85 -10.52 -7.79
N LEU A 128 1.16 -9.36 -7.20
CA LEU A 128 2.09 -8.40 -7.81
C LEU A 128 3.48 -8.99 -7.95
N LEU A 129 3.98 -9.69 -6.93
CA LEU A 129 5.29 -10.34 -6.99
C LEU A 129 5.38 -11.30 -8.19
N THR A 130 4.32 -12.09 -8.42
CA THR A 130 4.23 -13.02 -9.56
C THR A 130 4.11 -12.29 -10.90
N ALA A 131 3.25 -11.27 -10.99
CA ALA A 131 3.05 -10.47 -12.21
C ALA A 131 4.36 -9.81 -12.67
N TYR A 132 5.14 -9.29 -11.73
CA TYR A 132 6.46 -8.72 -12.03
C TYR A 132 7.56 -9.76 -12.18
N SER A 133 7.35 -11.03 -11.78
CA SER A 133 8.32 -12.14 -11.89
C SER A 133 8.37 -12.76 -13.29
N ALA A 134 7.22 -12.99 -13.92
CA ALA A 134 7.11 -13.84 -15.12
C ALA A 134 7.39 -13.14 -16.46
N ALA A 135 7.15 -11.82 -16.56
CA ALA A 135 7.03 -11.17 -17.87
C ALA A 135 8.23 -10.33 -18.33
N ASN A 136 9.23 -10.07 -17.47
CA ASN A 136 10.21 -9.02 -17.77
C ASN A 136 11.62 -9.26 -17.23
N SER A 137 12.29 -10.31 -17.71
CA SER A 137 13.75 -10.48 -17.56
C SER A 137 14.56 -9.33 -18.19
N HIS A 138 13.92 -8.46 -18.98
CA HIS A 138 14.48 -7.21 -19.52
C HIS A 138 13.95 -5.91 -18.87
N ALA A 139 13.04 -5.96 -17.88
CA ALA A 139 12.48 -4.72 -17.32
C ALA A 139 13.49 -3.97 -16.44
N GLY A 140 13.59 -2.67 -16.70
CA GLY A 140 14.50 -1.74 -16.06
C GLY A 140 14.39 -1.60 -14.53
N GLN A 141 15.18 -0.68 -13.99
CA GLN A 141 15.42 -0.45 -12.54
C GLN A 141 14.15 -0.47 -11.66
N HIS A 142 13.02 0.03 -12.15
CA HIS A 142 11.76 0.13 -11.41
C HIS A 142 11.18 -1.23 -10.97
N VAL A 143 11.30 -2.29 -11.79
CA VAL A 143 10.80 -3.62 -11.41
C VAL A 143 11.64 -4.22 -10.29
N LYS A 144 12.96 -3.96 -10.30
CA LYS A 144 13.87 -4.40 -9.24
C LYS A 144 13.58 -3.68 -7.93
N GLN A 145 13.34 -2.37 -7.97
CA GLN A 145 12.96 -1.57 -6.81
C GLN A 145 11.63 -2.04 -6.21
N MET A 146 10.61 -2.23 -7.04
CA MET A 146 9.30 -2.74 -6.62
C MET A 146 9.41 -4.11 -5.93
N ARG A 147 10.13 -5.06 -6.53
CA ARG A 147 10.36 -6.38 -5.92
C ARG A 147 11.06 -6.27 -4.56
N ARG A 148 12.06 -5.38 -4.43
CA ARG A 148 12.75 -5.14 -3.16
C ARG A 148 11.79 -4.58 -2.11
N GLN A 149 10.95 -3.60 -2.49
CA GLN A 149 9.95 -3.02 -1.61
C GLN A 149 8.97 -4.09 -1.10
N ILE A 150 8.39 -4.88 -2.01
CA ILE A 150 7.48 -5.98 -1.69
C ILE A 150 8.13 -6.95 -0.70
N TYR A 151 9.37 -7.36 -0.97
CA TYR A 151 10.10 -8.28 -0.10
C TYR A 151 10.36 -7.71 1.30
N THR A 152 10.81 -6.46 1.37
CA THR A 152 11.02 -5.77 2.65
C THR A 152 9.72 -5.63 3.44
N THR A 153 8.62 -5.28 2.77
CA THR A 153 7.29 -5.21 3.38
C THR A 153 6.84 -6.58 3.91
N LEU A 154 6.98 -7.65 3.12
CA LEU A 154 6.62 -9.01 3.54
C LEU A 154 7.42 -9.48 4.76
N ILE A 155 8.74 -9.27 4.78
CA ILE A 155 9.57 -9.61 5.95
C ILE A 155 9.11 -8.81 7.18
N SER A 156 8.95 -7.50 7.02
CA SER A 156 8.54 -6.63 8.13
C SER A 156 7.20 -7.08 8.70
N LEU A 157 6.24 -7.38 7.82
CA LEU A 157 4.93 -7.91 8.19
C LEU A 157 5.03 -9.24 8.93
N LEU A 158 5.79 -10.20 8.42
CA LEU A 158 5.96 -11.50 9.07
C LEU A 158 6.64 -11.37 10.43
N LYS A 159 7.64 -10.49 10.57
CA LYS A 159 8.27 -10.21 11.87
C LYS A 159 7.27 -9.62 12.85
N SER A 160 6.51 -8.61 12.42
CA SER A 160 5.47 -7.98 13.24
C SER A 160 4.40 -8.98 13.69
N VAL A 161 3.88 -9.80 12.77
CA VAL A 161 2.81 -10.77 13.06
C VAL A 161 3.30 -11.93 13.93
N ASN A 162 4.59 -12.25 13.93
CA ASN A 162 5.18 -13.28 14.78
C ASN A 162 5.83 -12.72 16.06
N THR A 163 5.67 -11.43 16.34
CA THR A 163 6.14 -10.83 17.58
C THR A 163 5.28 -11.33 18.75
N GLY A 164 5.90 -11.81 19.82
CA GLY A 164 5.21 -12.39 20.98
C GLY A 164 4.82 -13.85 20.77
N ALA A 165 3.95 -14.15 19.80
CA ALA A 165 3.52 -15.52 19.48
C ALA A 165 3.53 -15.77 17.97
N LYS A 166 3.91 -17.00 17.57
CA LYS A 166 3.96 -17.37 16.14
C LYS A 166 2.56 -17.53 15.55
N ASN A 167 2.23 -16.79 14.50
CA ASN A 167 1.00 -17.00 13.74
C ASN A 167 1.17 -18.15 12.75
N GLN A 168 0.96 -19.38 13.24
CA GLN A 168 1.17 -20.61 12.46
C GLN A 168 0.31 -20.66 11.20
N LYS A 169 -0.93 -20.18 11.25
CA LYS A 169 -1.84 -20.16 10.08
C LYS A 169 -1.27 -19.29 8.96
N LEU A 170 -0.91 -18.05 9.29
CA LEU A 170 -0.39 -17.09 8.31
C LEU A 170 0.98 -17.53 7.78
N ASN A 171 1.85 -18.07 8.65
CA ASN A 171 3.14 -18.60 8.22
C ASN A 171 2.99 -19.76 7.23
N ARG A 172 2.13 -20.76 7.53
CA ARG A 172 1.86 -21.88 6.61
C ARG A 172 1.29 -21.40 5.29
N SER A 173 0.33 -20.48 5.32
CA SER A 173 -0.26 -19.90 4.10
C SER A 173 0.79 -19.17 3.26
N THR A 174 1.65 -18.38 3.91
CA THR A 174 2.72 -17.64 3.21
C THR A 174 3.78 -18.58 2.66
N GLN A 175 4.13 -19.62 3.41
CA GLN A 175 5.04 -20.68 2.96
C GLN A 175 4.47 -21.39 1.74
N ALA A 176 3.21 -21.81 1.75
CA ALA A 176 2.58 -22.46 0.60
C ALA A 176 2.61 -21.57 -0.66
N LEU A 177 2.31 -20.27 -0.50
CA LEU A 177 2.41 -19.30 -1.58
C LEU A 177 3.86 -19.21 -2.13
N LEU A 178 4.85 -19.11 -1.24
CA LEU A 178 6.26 -19.06 -1.63
C LEU A 178 6.74 -20.37 -2.28
N PHE A 179 6.29 -21.52 -1.80
CA PHE A 179 6.58 -22.83 -2.40
C PHE A 179 6.00 -22.94 -3.79
N ASN A 180 4.72 -22.57 -4.00
CA ASN A 180 4.12 -22.53 -5.33
C ASN A 180 4.90 -21.62 -6.30
N LEU A 181 5.42 -20.49 -5.80
CA LEU A 181 6.26 -19.60 -6.59
C LEU A 181 7.63 -20.23 -6.93
N LEU A 182 8.18 -21.08 -6.06
CA LEU A 182 9.43 -21.82 -6.28
C LEU A 182 9.24 -23.08 -7.16
N GLU A 183 8.09 -23.73 -7.13
CA GLU A 183 7.77 -24.88 -7.99
C GLU A 183 7.47 -24.46 -9.43
N GLN A 184 6.89 -23.27 -9.63
CA GLN A 184 6.86 -22.62 -10.95
C GLN A 184 8.27 -22.33 -11.51
N ARG A 185 9.32 -22.60 -10.72
CA ARG A 185 10.72 -22.24 -10.93
C ARG A 185 11.66 -23.46 -10.87
N ASP A 186 11.37 -24.53 -11.61
CA ASP A 186 12.40 -25.50 -12.04
C ASP A 186 13.52 -24.84 -12.91
N ASN A 187 13.49 -23.51 -13.09
CA ASN A 187 14.59 -22.72 -13.62
C ASN A 187 15.07 -21.57 -12.70
N GLN A 188 14.66 -21.50 -11.44
CA GLN A 188 14.72 -20.23 -10.70
C GLN A 188 14.82 -20.40 -9.15
N GLY A 189 15.49 -21.46 -8.68
CA GLY A 189 15.73 -21.83 -7.27
C GLY A 189 16.64 -20.93 -6.41
N LEU A 190 16.94 -19.71 -6.84
CA LEU A 190 17.84 -18.78 -6.10
C LEU A 190 17.17 -17.98 -4.97
N TRP A 191 15.86 -18.13 -4.76
CA TRP A 191 15.06 -17.20 -3.93
C TRP A 191 14.65 -17.78 -2.57
N ALA A 192 14.57 -19.10 -2.43
CA ALA A 192 14.32 -19.78 -1.16
C ALA A 192 15.56 -19.82 -0.26
N THR A 193 16.73 -19.93 -0.89
CA THR A 193 17.94 -20.41 -0.23
C THR A 193 18.78 -19.30 0.42
N LYS A 194 18.52 -18.02 0.09
CA LYS A 194 19.41 -16.93 0.53
C LYS A 194 19.16 -16.38 1.95
N ASN A 195 18.07 -16.75 2.63
CA ASN A 195 17.82 -16.25 4.00
C ASN A 195 17.29 -17.29 5.00
N TRP A 196 16.87 -18.48 4.58
CA TRP A 196 16.52 -19.53 5.54
C TRP A 196 17.75 -20.06 6.31
N SER A 197 18.94 -20.03 5.69
CA SER A 197 20.18 -20.53 6.31
C SER A 197 20.87 -19.56 7.28
N LEU A 198 20.45 -18.29 7.36
CA LEU A 198 21.10 -17.28 8.21
C LEU A 198 20.43 -17.09 9.58
N ASN A 199 19.32 -17.78 9.86
CA ASN A 199 18.60 -17.60 11.13
C ASN A 199 18.25 -18.92 11.85
N THR A 200 18.76 -20.05 11.37
CA THR A 200 18.63 -21.37 12.05
C THR A 200 19.97 -21.95 12.48
N SER A 201 21.07 -21.18 12.35
CA SER A 201 22.40 -21.66 12.72
C SER A 201 23.13 -20.62 13.56
N SER A 202 22.97 -20.73 14.88
CA SER A 202 24.04 -20.60 15.86
C SER A 202 23.51 -21.02 17.25
N PRO A 203 24.39 -21.56 18.10
CA PRO A 203 24.09 -22.60 19.10
C PRO A 203 23.33 -22.11 20.34
#